data_AF-A0A149UXB7-F1
#
_entry.id   AF-A0A149UXB7-F1
#
_cell.length_a   1.000
_cell.length_b   1.000
_cell.length_c   1.000
_cell.angle_alpha   90.00
_cell.angle_beta   90.00
_cell.angle_gamma   90.00
#
_symmetry.space_group_name_H-M   'P 1'
#
loop_
_entity.id
_entity.type
_entity.pdbx_description
1 polymer ?
#
loop_
_entity_poly.entity_id
_entity_poly.type
_entity_poly.pdbx_seq_one_letter_code
_entity_poly.pdbx_strand_id
1 'polypeptide(L)'
;MSDKPRFFDDLAGVAGGAFSALTGAKEELNAIVRSRVDEVLTSLQVVRREEFEVVRELAARARIGQEEAERRLAALEARVDALEQKSHGSHTHHTS
;
A
#
# COMPACT_ATOMS: atom_id res chain seq x y z
N MET A 1 62.69 -40.94 12.62
CA MET A 1 61.62 -40.01 13.04
C MET A 1 60.74 -39.79 11.82
N SER A 2 59.45 -40.09 11.96
CA SER A 2 58.55 -40.44 10.87
C SER A 2 58.14 -39.24 9.99
N ASP A 3 58.27 -39.40 8.67
CA ASP A 3 57.71 -38.52 7.64
C ASP A 3 56.20 -38.76 7.49
N LYS A 4 55.40 -38.03 8.28
CA LYS A 4 53.96 -37.76 8.05
C LYS A 4 53.59 -36.61 8.99
N PRO A 5 53.08 -35.42 8.54
CA PRO A 5 51.82 -35.31 7.80
C PRO A 5 51.63 -34.01 6.97
N ARG A 6 52.59 -33.55 6.15
CA ARG A 6 52.44 -32.25 5.43
C ARG A 6 51.29 -32.20 4.42
N PHE A 7 51.05 -33.30 3.69
CA PHE A 7 49.99 -33.38 2.67
C PHE A 7 48.57 -33.25 3.25
N PHE A 8 48.34 -33.74 4.47
CA PHE A 8 47.03 -33.65 5.12
C PHE A 8 46.74 -32.23 5.62
N ASP A 9 47.78 -31.50 6.04
CA ASP A 9 47.69 -30.12 6.49
C ASP A 9 47.38 -29.15 5.33
N ASP A 10 48.05 -29.34 4.18
CA ASP A 10 47.79 -28.56 2.97
C ASP A 10 46.35 -28.78 2.44
N LEU A 11 45.85 -30.03 2.47
CA LEU A 11 44.48 -30.35 2.06
C LEU A 11 43.44 -29.76 3.02
N ALA A 12 43.72 -29.75 4.32
CA ALA A 12 42.85 -29.13 5.33
C ALA A 12 42.78 -27.60 5.13
N GLY A 13 43.91 -26.96 4.83
CA GLY A 13 43.97 -25.54 4.50
C GLY A 13 43.17 -25.18 3.25
N VAL A 14 43.31 -25.95 2.17
CA VAL A 14 42.54 -25.76 0.93
C VAL A 14 41.04 -26.00 1.15
N ALA A 15 40.67 -27.04 1.89
CA ALA A 15 39.27 -27.32 2.21
C ALA A 15 38.63 -26.20 3.05
N GLY A 16 39.35 -25.67 4.04
CA GLY A 16 38.89 -24.54 4.85
C GLY A 16 38.77 -23.24 4.03
N GLY A 17 39.73 -22.96 3.16
CA GLY A 17 39.71 -21.82 2.26
C GLY A 17 38.57 -21.88 1.23
N ALA A 18 38.37 -23.05 0.60
CA ALA A 18 37.27 -23.28 -0.33
C ALA A 18 35.91 -23.18 0.35
N PHE A 19 35.76 -23.74 1.56
CA PHE A 19 34.53 -23.61 2.33
C PHE A 19 34.21 -22.15 2.66
N SER A 20 35.21 -21.38 3.10
CA SER A 20 35.08 -19.95 3.41
C SER A 20 34.69 -19.13 2.17
N ALA A 21 35.26 -19.44 1.01
CA ALA A 21 34.92 -18.79 -0.26
C ALA A 21 33.49 -19.12 -0.70
N LEU A 22 33.06 -20.38 -0.56
CA LEU A 22 31.69 -20.80 -0.87
C LEU A 22 30.65 -20.15 0.05
N THR A 23 30.96 -20.01 1.34
CA THR A 23 30.07 -19.31 2.28
C THR A 23 29.97 -17.83 1.96
N GLY A 24 31.09 -17.17 1.62
CA GLY A 24 31.09 -15.76 1.20
C GLY A 24 30.29 -15.53 -0.08
N ALA A 25 30.50 -16.37 -1.10
CA ALA A 25 29.75 -16.30 -2.35
C ALA A 25 28.23 -16.50 -2.15
N LYS A 26 27.84 -17.40 -1.24
CA LYS A 26 26.42 -17.61 -0.88
C LYS A 26 25.81 -16.37 -0.23
N GLU A 27 26.54 -15.70 0.66
CA GLU A 27 26.08 -14.46 1.31
C GLU A 27 25.89 -13.33 0.31
N GLU A 28 26.86 -13.14 -0.61
CA GLU A 28 26.78 -12.16 -1.69
C GLU A 28 25.59 -12.43 -2.62
N LEU A 29 25.38 -13.69 -3.01
CA LEU A 29 24.23 -14.08 -3.82
C LEU A 29 22.90 -13.79 -3.10
N ASN A 30 22.79 -14.10 -1.82
CA ASN A 30 21.60 -13.78 -1.04
C ASN A 30 21.33 -12.27 -0.98
N ALA A 31 22.37 -11.46 -0.82
CA ALA A 31 22.25 -10.01 -0.81
C ALA A 31 21.79 -9.47 -2.17
N ILE A 32 22.35 -9.97 -3.27
CA ILE A 32 21.92 -9.62 -4.64
C ILE A 32 20.46 -9.99 -4.86
N VAL A 33 20.07 -11.22 -4.50
CA VAL A 33 18.68 -11.69 -4.66
C VAL A 33 17.72 -10.81 -3.86
N ARG A 34 18.03 -10.49 -2.60
CA ARG A 34 17.20 -9.59 -1.79
C ARG A 34 17.09 -8.20 -2.43
N SER A 35 18.20 -7.62 -2.86
CA SER A 35 18.19 -6.31 -3.53
C SER A 35 17.33 -6.30 -4.80
N ARG A 36 17.36 -7.37 -5.61
CA ARG A 36 16.50 -7.49 -6.80
C ARG A 36 15.03 -7.62 -6.46
N VAL A 37 14.70 -8.36 -5.39
CA VAL A 37 13.31 -8.47 -4.91
C VAL A 37 12.80 -7.11 -4.43
N ASP A 38 13.60 -6.37 -3.66
CA ASP A 38 13.23 -5.04 -3.15
C ASP A 38 13.06 -4.02 -4.30
N GLU A 39 13.91 -4.05 -5.32
CA GLU A 39 13.75 -3.25 -6.55
C GLU A 39 12.44 -3.58 -7.27
N VAL A 40 12.13 -4.87 -7.45
CA VAL A 40 10.90 -5.30 -8.12
C VAL A 40 9.67 -4.85 -7.33
N LEU A 41 9.63 -5.09 -6.02
CA LEU A 41 8.51 -4.68 -5.17
C LEU A 41 8.29 -3.17 -5.19
N THR A 42 9.38 -2.40 -5.19
CA THR A 42 9.33 -0.94 -5.31
C THR A 42 8.81 -0.52 -6.70
N SER A 43 9.27 -1.16 -7.76
CA SER A 43 8.85 -0.87 -9.14
C SER A 43 7.37 -1.16 -9.39
N LEU A 44 6.82 -2.16 -8.69
CA LEU A 44 5.41 -2.57 -8.80
C LEU A 44 4.46 -1.71 -7.97
N GLN A 45 4.95 -0.69 -7.26
CA GLN A 45 4.15 0.20 -6.40
C GLN A 45 3.20 -0.57 -5.47
N VAL A 46 3.70 -1.65 -4.85
CA VAL A 46 2.88 -2.51 -4.02
C VAL A 46 2.41 -1.74 -2.79
N VAL A 47 1.10 -1.53 -2.68
CA VAL A 47 0.49 -0.90 -1.51
C VAL A 47 0.49 -1.90 -0.37
N ARG A 48 0.90 -1.47 0.83
CA ARG A 48 0.84 -2.35 2.00
C ARG A 48 -0.60 -2.69 2.32
N ARG A 49 -0.83 -3.88 2.85
CA ARG A 49 -2.17 -4.33 3.18
C ARG A 49 -2.87 -3.37 4.15
N GLU A 50 -2.15 -2.88 5.14
CA GLU A 50 -2.68 -1.97 6.15
C GLU A 50 -3.14 -0.64 5.53
N GLU A 51 -2.35 -0.08 4.61
CA GLU A 51 -2.72 1.13 3.87
C GLU A 51 -3.95 0.91 3.00
N PHE A 52 -4.03 -0.24 2.34
CA PHE A 52 -5.19 -0.62 1.55
C PHE A 52 -6.45 -0.73 2.40
N GLU A 53 -6.39 -1.40 3.55
CA GLU A 53 -7.55 -1.53 4.44
C GLU A 53 -8.02 -0.17 4.98
N VAL A 54 -7.08 0.72 5.35
CA VAL A 54 -7.41 2.08 5.79
C VAL A 54 -8.13 2.86 4.69
N VAL A 55 -7.62 2.84 3.46
CA VAL A 55 -8.24 3.54 2.33
C VAL A 55 -9.59 2.91 1.98
N ARG A 56 -9.71 1.58 2.04
CA ARG A 56 -10.97 0.86 1.82
C ARG A 56 -12.04 1.30 2.82
N GLU A 57 -11.70 1.35 4.10
CA GLU A 57 -12.61 1.80 5.15
C GLU A 57 -13.00 3.27 4.96
N LEU A 58 -12.03 4.14 4.68
CA LEU A 58 -12.27 5.55 4.39
C LEU A 58 -13.23 5.72 3.19
N ALA A 59 -13.00 4.99 2.10
CA ALA A 59 -13.84 5.04 0.90
C ALA A 59 -15.28 4.58 1.20
N ALA A 60 -15.44 3.53 2.01
CA ALA A 60 -16.76 3.05 2.43
C ALA A 60 -17.51 4.12 3.25
N ARG A 61 -16.83 4.71 4.24
CA ARG A 61 -17.41 5.79 5.07
C ARG A 61 -17.73 7.04 4.24
N ALA A 62 -16.86 7.40 3.29
CA ALA A 62 -17.08 8.52 2.39
C ALA A 62 -18.32 8.31 1.52
N ARG A 63 -18.54 7.10 0.97
CA ARG A 63 -19.75 6.79 0.19
C ARG A 63 -21.01 6.94 1.04
N ILE A 64 -21.02 6.40 2.25
CA ILE A 64 -22.16 6.52 3.17
C ILE A 64 -22.45 8.00 3.48
N GLY A 65 -21.41 8.77 3.83
CA GLY A 65 -21.55 10.19 4.10
C GLY A 65 -22.03 11.00 2.90
N GLN A 66 -21.59 10.64 1.69
CA GLN A 66 -22.04 11.27 0.44
C GLN A 66 -23.54 11.04 0.23
N GLU A 67 -24.02 9.81 0.34
CA GLU A 67 -25.44 9.50 0.17
C GLU A 67 -26.33 10.22 1.19
N GLU A 68 -25.88 10.33 2.45
CA GLU A 68 -26.62 11.08 3.47
C GLU A 68 -26.65 12.57 3.15
N ALA A 69 -25.53 13.15 2.73
CA ALA A 69 -25.44 14.55 2.33
C ALA A 69 -26.36 14.85 1.13
N GLU A 70 -26.34 14.00 0.09
CA GLU A 70 -27.21 14.12 -1.09
C GLU A 70 -28.70 14.09 -0.70
N ARG A 71 -29.11 13.19 0.21
CA ARG A 71 -30.50 13.16 0.70
C ARG A 71 -30.88 14.45 1.43
N ARG A 72 -29.99 14.97 2.27
CA ARG A 72 -30.23 16.24 2.99
C ARG A 72 -30.30 17.42 2.03
N LEU A 73 -29.44 17.45 1.01
CA LEU A 73 -29.46 18.47 -0.04
C LEU A 73 -30.78 18.45 -0.80
N ALA A 74 -31.21 17.29 -1.31
CA ALA A 74 -32.48 17.17 -2.02
C ALA A 74 -33.68 17.63 -1.17
N ALA A 75 -33.69 17.29 0.13
CA ALA A 75 -34.74 17.73 1.05
C ALA A 75 -34.72 19.26 1.27
N LEU A 76 -33.54 19.88 1.31
CA LEU A 76 -33.40 21.33 1.43
C LEU A 76 -33.81 22.04 0.14
N GLU A 77 -33.38 21.54 -1.02
CA GLU A 77 -33.75 22.05 -2.35
C GLU A 77 -35.27 22.06 -2.51
N ALA A 78 -35.95 20.94 -2.22
CA ALA A 78 -37.41 20.86 -2.27
C ALA A 78 -38.11 21.87 -1.33
N ARG A 79 -37.52 22.16 -0.16
CA ARG A 79 -38.07 23.16 0.76
C ARG A 79 -37.88 24.57 0.23
N VAL A 80 -36.73 24.87 -0.39
CA VAL A 80 -36.48 26.16 -1.03
C VAL A 80 -37.47 26.40 -2.15
N ASP A 81 -37.63 25.42 -3.06
CA ASP A 81 -38.60 25.50 -4.15
C ASP A 81 -40.03 25.78 -3.65
N ALA A 82 -40.45 25.06 -2.60
CA ALA A 82 -41.77 25.25 -2.00
C ALA A 82 -41.95 26.64 -1.37
N LEU A 83 -40.89 27.21 -0.78
CA LEU A 83 -40.92 28.57 -0.22
C LEU A 83 -40.94 29.63 -1.32
N GLU A 84 -40.17 29.44 -2.38
CA GLU A 84 -40.16 30.32 -3.54
C GLU A 84 -41.53 30.35 -4.22
N GLN A 85 -42.18 29.20 -4.42
CA GLN A 85 -43.53 29.13 -4.98
C GLN A 85 -44.57 29.87 -4.12
N LYS A 86 -44.50 29.74 -2.79
CA LYS A 86 -45.39 30.47 -1.88
C LYS A 86 -45.18 31.98 -1.94
N SER A 87 -43.93 32.44 -2.07
CA SER A 87 -43.61 33.86 -2.22
C SER A 87 -44.21 34.43 -3.50
N HIS A 88 -44.05 33.74 -4.63
CA HIS A 88 -44.57 34.18 -5.93
C HIS A 88 -46.11 34.14 -5.99
N GLY A 89 -46.76 33.13 -5.40
CA GLY A 89 -48.22 33.05 -5.33
C GLY A 89 -48.88 34.10 -4.42
N SER A 90 -48.14 34.63 -3.42
CA SER A 90 -48.64 35.69 -2.54
C SER A 90 -48.75 37.05 -3.24
N HIS A 91 -47.88 37.33 -4.21
CA HIS A 91 -47.92 38.57 -5.01
C HIS A 91 -49.05 38.61 -6.04
N THR A 92 -49.55 37.46 -6.52
CA THR A 92 -50.61 37.43 -7.54
C THR A 92 -52.03 37.61 -6.98
N HIS A 93 -52.22 37.56 -5.65
CA HIS A 93 -53.55 37.65 -5.02
C HIS A 93 -53.88 39.02 -4.40
N HIS A 94 -53.00 40.02 -4.45
CA HIS A 94 -53.25 41.36 -3.89
C HIS A 94 -53.61 42.44 -4.93
N THR A 95 -53.67 42.09 -6.21
CA THR A 95 -54.05 43.01 -7.30
C THR A 95 -55.28 42.48 -8.05
N SER A 96 -56.46 42.51 -7.42
CA SER A 96 -57.78 42.41 -8.07
C SER A 96 -58.84 42.98 -7.15
#